data_AF-A0A1D6I7S5-F1
#
_entry.id   AF-A0A1D6I7S5-F1
#
_cell.length_a   1.000
_cell.length_b   1.000
_cell.length_c   1.000
_cell.angle_alpha   90.00
_cell.angle_beta   90.00
_cell.angle_gamma   90.00
#
_symmetry.space_group_name_H-M   'P 1'
#
loop_
_entity.id
_entity.type
_entity.pdbx_description
1 polymer ?
#
loop_
_entity_poly.entity_id
_entity_poly.type
_entity_poly.pdbx_seq_one_letter_code
_entity_poly.pdbx_strand_id
1 'polypeptide(L)'
;MKNYTIYAVSITIRIVLGFMLLALIWKFDFPPFMVLIIAILNDGTIMTISKDRVKPSPQPDSWKLAEIFATGVVLGGYLAMMTVIFFWAAYKTDFFPRLFHVESLEKTAQDDFQKFASAVYLQVSTVSQALIFVTRSRSWSFVERPGFLLVFAFLVAKLIATLIAVYANWAFTAIKGIGWGWAGVIWLYNIVFYFPLDIIKFLIRYALSGRAWNLVLEQRIAFTSKKNFGTEERERKWAHAQRTLHGLQPPEASIFENKTTFNELNQLAEEARRRAEMARLREVSTLKGRMESVVKQKGLDI
;
A
#
# COMPACT_ATOMS: atom_id res chain seq x y z
N MET A 1 11.17 -10.16 2.39
CA MET A 1 11.60 -9.68 1.05
C MET A 1 10.55 -8.81 0.36
N LYS A 2 9.32 -9.27 0.07
CA LYS A 2 8.31 -8.46 -0.64
C LYS A 2 8.10 -7.05 -0.06
N ASN A 3 7.88 -6.94 1.25
CA ASN A 3 7.66 -5.64 1.93
C ASN A 3 8.84 -4.68 1.75
N TYR A 4 10.06 -5.20 1.82
CA TYR A 4 11.28 -4.42 1.57
C TYR A 4 11.36 -3.95 0.11
N THR A 5 11.03 -4.81 -0.86
CA THR A 5 11.00 -4.43 -2.27
C THR A 5 9.94 -3.36 -2.55
N ILE A 6 8.74 -3.46 -1.97
CA ILE A 6 7.69 -2.42 -2.10
C ILE A 6 8.22 -1.09 -1.56
N TYR A 7 8.84 -1.11 -0.38
CA TYR A 7 9.43 0.09 0.22
C TYR A 7 10.53 0.70 -0.64
N ALA A 8 11.49 -0.10 -1.11
CA ALA A 8 12.59 0.37 -1.94
C ALA A 8 12.09 1.00 -3.25
N VAL A 9 11.15 0.34 -3.94
CA VAL A 9 10.52 0.88 -5.15
C VAL A 9 9.73 2.15 -4.84
N SER A 10 9.04 2.22 -3.72
CA SER A 10 8.24 3.40 -3.37
C SER A 10 9.11 4.62 -3.06
N ILE A 11 10.25 4.44 -2.37
CA ILE A 11 11.19 5.54 -2.11
C ILE A 11 11.84 6.05 -3.39
N THR A 12 12.27 5.15 -4.29
CA THR A 12 12.89 5.59 -5.55
C THR A 12 11.90 6.42 -6.39
N ILE A 13 10.68 5.92 -6.55
CA ILE A 13 9.62 6.66 -7.26
C ILE A 13 9.33 8.00 -6.58
N ARG A 14 9.26 8.03 -5.24
CA ARG A 14 9.03 9.27 -4.50
C ARG A 14 10.13 10.30 -4.75
N ILE A 15 11.40 9.92 -4.58
CA ILE A 15 12.53 10.84 -4.70
C ILE A 15 12.62 11.37 -6.14
N VAL A 16 12.53 10.47 -7.13
CA VAL A 16 12.60 10.83 -8.55
C VAL A 16 11.42 11.72 -8.94
N LEU A 17 10.18 11.27 -8.74
CA LEU A 17 9.01 12.06 -9.14
C LEU A 17 8.87 13.34 -8.32
N GLY A 18 9.10 13.27 -7.01
CA GLY A 18 8.96 14.41 -6.10
C GLY A 18 9.88 15.56 -6.50
N PHE A 19 11.20 15.33 -6.54
CA PHE A 19 12.15 16.39 -6.87
C PHE A 19 12.08 16.81 -8.34
N MET A 20 11.78 15.88 -9.27
CA MET A 20 11.53 16.23 -10.67
C MET A 20 10.34 17.19 -10.82
N LEU A 21 9.22 16.95 -10.12
CA LEU A 21 8.06 17.83 -10.17
C LEU A 21 8.34 19.20 -9.54
N LEU A 22 9.12 19.26 -8.45
CA LEU A 22 9.53 20.53 -7.85
C LEU A 22 10.41 21.36 -8.80
N ALA A 23 11.36 20.71 -9.46
CA ALA A 23 12.22 21.35 -10.45
C ALA A 23 11.43 21.81 -11.69
N LEU A 24 10.50 21.01 -12.19
CA LEU A 24 9.73 21.33 -13.39
C LEU A 24 8.72 22.47 -13.16
N ILE A 25 8.00 22.46 -12.04
CA ILE A 25 6.92 23.42 -11.78
C ILE A 25 7.45 24.73 -11.20
N TRP A 26 8.40 24.67 -10.25
CA TRP A 26 8.88 25.85 -9.52
C TRP A 26 10.36 26.17 -9.74
N LYS A 27 11.07 25.44 -10.61
CA LYS A 27 12.53 25.58 -10.80
C LYS A 27 13.28 25.53 -9.48
N PHE A 28 12.80 24.67 -8.57
CA PHE A 28 13.38 24.50 -7.26
C PHE A 28 14.43 23.40 -7.28
N ASP A 29 15.70 23.81 -7.18
CA ASP A 29 16.83 22.88 -7.13
C ASP A 29 17.12 22.48 -5.68
N PHE A 30 16.73 21.26 -5.33
CA PHE A 30 16.96 20.73 -3.99
C PHE A 30 18.43 20.30 -3.81
N PRO A 31 19.11 20.68 -2.72
CA PRO A 31 20.52 20.35 -2.50
C PRO A 31 20.79 18.83 -2.51
N PRO A 32 21.65 18.32 -3.42
CA PRO A 32 21.94 16.88 -3.51
C PRO A 32 22.50 16.28 -2.22
N PHE A 33 23.25 17.07 -1.45
CA PHE A 33 23.79 16.65 -0.16
C PHE A 33 22.68 16.30 0.86
N MET A 34 21.53 16.97 0.81
CA MET A 34 20.41 16.58 1.66
C MET A 34 19.77 15.27 1.24
N VAL A 35 19.73 14.98 -0.07
CA VAL A 35 19.29 13.68 -0.56
C VAL A 35 20.22 12.58 -0.06
N LEU A 36 21.54 12.84 -0.02
CA LEU A 36 22.52 11.93 0.56
C LEU A 36 22.26 11.67 2.05
N ILE A 37 22.00 12.72 2.85
CA ILE A 37 21.66 12.54 4.28
C ILE A 37 20.38 11.71 4.43
N ILE A 38 19.35 11.98 3.62
CA ILE A 38 18.12 11.18 3.60
C ILE A 38 18.44 9.71 3.32
N ALA A 39 19.27 9.43 2.31
CA ALA A 39 19.65 8.07 1.95
C ALA A 39 20.39 7.37 3.10
N ILE A 40 21.39 8.01 3.70
CA ILE A 40 22.16 7.43 4.82
C ILE A 40 21.27 7.13 6.03
N LEU A 41 20.41 8.07 6.43
CA LEU A 41 19.51 7.88 7.56
C LEU A 41 18.50 6.78 7.28
N ASN A 42 17.95 6.72 6.06
CA ASN A 42 17.02 5.66 5.66
C ASN A 42 17.72 4.30 5.67
N ASP A 43 18.89 4.16 5.06
CA ASP A 43 19.65 2.90 4.97
C ASP A 43 20.08 2.39 6.34
N GLY A 44 20.52 3.29 7.23
CA GLY A 44 20.84 2.94 8.61
C GLY A 44 19.64 2.32 9.36
N THR A 45 18.44 2.89 9.17
CA THR A 45 17.22 2.32 9.78
C THR A 45 16.74 1.04 9.09
N ILE A 46 16.93 0.91 7.79
CA ILE A 46 16.52 -0.26 7.00
C ILE A 46 17.23 -1.53 7.47
N MET A 47 18.48 -1.44 7.93
CA MET A 47 19.20 -2.59 8.49
C MET A 47 18.42 -3.29 9.61
N THR A 48 17.62 -2.54 10.39
CA THR A 48 16.81 -3.11 11.47
C THR A 48 15.62 -3.94 10.99
N ILE A 49 15.18 -3.77 9.73
CA ILE A 49 14.11 -4.57 9.11
C ILE A 49 14.52 -6.04 9.00
N SER A 50 15.82 -6.33 8.87
CA SER A 50 16.31 -7.72 8.83
C SER A 50 16.05 -8.49 10.12
N LYS A 51 16.01 -7.79 11.27
CA LYS A 51 15.80 -8.38 12.61
C LYS A 51 14.34 -8.35 13.05
N ASP A 52 13.47 -7.88 12.17
CA ASP A 52 12.11 -7.58 12.51
C ASP A 52 11.16 -8.78 12.30
N ARG A 53 10.20 -8.96 13.20
CA ARG A 53 9.29 -10.11 13.24
C ARG A 53 7.97 -9.77 12.54
N VAL A 54 7.85 -10.13 11.27
CA VAL A 54 6.62 -9.93 10.46
C VAL A 54 5.76 -11.19 10.46
N LYS A 55 4.42 -11.03 10.49
CA LYS A 55 3.48 -12.16 10.41
C LYS A 55 3.61 -12.89 9.05
N PRO A 56 3.79 -14.23 9.04
CA PRO A 56 3.90 -14.99 7.79
C PRO A 56 2.57 -15.00 7.02
N SER A 57 2.65 -15.24 5.72
CA SER A 57 1.46 -15.36 4.87
C SER A 57 0.61 -16.57 5.26
N PRO A 58 -0.73 -16.46 5.31
CA PRO A 58 -1.60 -17.61 5.56
C PRO A 58 -1.65 -18.58 4.37
N GLN A 59 -1.37 -18.09 3.16
CA GLN A 59 -1.37 -18.87 1.92
C GLN A 59 0.02 -18.83 1.26
N PRO A 60 0.41 -19.88 0.52
CA PRO A 60 1.64 -19.89 -0.26
C PRO A 60 1.65 -18.67 -1.19
N ASP A 61 2.66 -17.82 -1.01
CA ASP A 61 2.75 -16.55 -1.69
C ASP A 61 3.75 -16.69 -2.84
N SER A 62 3.28 -16.45 -4.07
CA SER A 62 4.16 -16.38 -5.24
C SER A 62 4.75 -14.97 -5.36
N TRP A 63 5.99 -14.89 -5.84
CA TRP A 63 6.68 -13.61 -6.03
C TRP A 63 6.13 -12.87 -7.25
N LYS A 64 4.96 -12.25 -7.09
CA LYS A 64 4.32 -11.42 -8.12
C LYS A 64 4.99 -10.05 -8.18
N LEU A 65 6.05 -9.94 -8.98
CA LEU A 65 6.80 -8.69 -9.16
C LEU A 65 5.90 -7.53 -9.61
N ALA A 66 4.98 -7.77 -10.55
CA ALA A 66 4.07 -6.74 -11.04
C ALA A 66 3.22 -6.11 -9.93
N GLU A 67 2.71 -6.91 -8.98
CA GLU A 67 1.94 -6.43 -7.83
C GLU A 67 2.81 -5.62 -6.86
N ILE A 68 4.04 -6.06 -6.62
CA ILE A 68 5.03 -5.35 -5.79
C ILE A 68 5.36 -3.98 -6.39
N PHE A 69 5.67 -3.94 -7.69
CA PHE A 69 5.99 -2.70 -8.40
C PHE A 69 4.79 -1.76 -8.47
N ALA A 70 3.60 -2.25 -8.82
CA ALA A 70 2.38 -1.44 -8.86
C ALA A 70 2.10 -0.80 -7.48
N THR A 71 2.22 -1.59 -6.41
CA THR A 71 2.05 -1.07 -5.05
C THR A 71 3.09 -0.02 -4.71
N GLY A 72 4.37 -0.27 -5.04
CA GLY A 72 5.46 0.68 -4.80
C GLY A 72 5.27 2.00 -5.56
N VAL A 73 4.90 1.94 -6.84
CA VAL A 73 4.66 3.12 -7.68
C VAL A 73 3.51 3.96 -7.17
N VAL A 74 2.37 3.35 -6.81
CA VAL A 74 1.21 4.11 -6.31
C VAL A 74 1.51 4.76 -4.96
N LEU A 75 2.13 4.03 -4.02
CA LEU A 75 2.53 4.61 -2.73
C LEU A 75 3.58 5.71 -2.92
N GLY A 76 4.57 5.50 -3.79
CA GLY A 76 5.61 6.49 -4.09
C GLY A 76 5.05 7.74 -4.76
N GLY A 77 4.13 7.57 -5.71
CA GLY A 77 3.44 8.66 -6.39
C GLY A 77 2.56 9.49 -5.46
N TYR A 78 1.81 8.85 -4.56
CA TYR A 78 1.08 9.54 -3.51
C TYR A 78 2.01 10.39 -2.63
N LEU A 79 3.15 9.83 -2.21
CA LEU A 79 4.13 10.54 -1.39
C LEU A 79 4.78 11.71 -2.12
N ALA A 80 5.07 11.56 -3.42
CA ALA A 80 5.55 12.64 -4.26
C ALA A 80 4.52 13.77 -4.35
N MET A 81 3.25 13.42 -4.59
CA MET A 81 2.13 14.38 -4.62
C MET A 81 1.98 15.12 -3.30
N MET A 82 2.09 14.44 -2.15
CA MET A 82 2.03 15.10 -0.84
C MET A 82 3.23 16.02 -0.57
N THR A 83 4.39 15.73 -1.16
CA THR A 83 5.54 16.65 -1.12
C THR A 83 5.26 17.90 -1.97
N VAL A 84 4.66 17.72 -3.15
CA VAL A 84 4.27 18.83 -4.05
C VAL A 84 3.18 19.71 -3.42
N ILE A 85 2.18 19.11 -2.78
CA ILE A 85 1.11 19.85 -2.08
C ILE A 85 1.71 20.62 -0.89
N PHE A 86 2.60 19.99 -0.11
CA PHE A 86 3.31 20.67 0.97
C PHE A 86 4.10 21.87 0.43
N PHE A 87 4.83 21.65 -0.68
CA PHE A 87 5.61 22.71 -1.31
C PHE A 87 4.71 23.87 -1.74
N TRP A 88 3.65 23.58 -2.48
CA TRP A 88 2.70 24.58 -2.95
C TRP A 88 2.06 25.36 -1.80
N ALA A 89 1.61 24.65 -0.75
CA ALA A 89 0.98 25.24 0.41
C ALA A 89 1.94 26.13 1.22
N ALA A 90 3.23 25.79 1.27
CA ALA A 90 4.24 26.60 1.97
C ALA A 90 4.82 27.74 1.12
N TYR A 91 4.87 27.58 -0.20
CA TYR A 91 5.54 28.51 -1.12
C TYR A 91 4.59 29.52 -1.78
N LYS A 92 3.35 29.13 -2.09
CA LYS A 92 2.39 29.97 -2.81
C LYS A 92 1.26 30.51 -1.95
N THR A 93 1.04 29.95 -0.77
CA THR A 93 -0.10 30.30 0.07
C THR A 93 0.33 30.63 1.48
N ASP A 94 -0.34 31.58 2.12
CA ASP A 94 -0.12 31.86 3.55
C ASP A 94 -0.88 30.88 4.46
N PHE A 95 -1.07 29.64 4.03
CA PHE A 95 -1.85 28.66 4.78
C PHE A 95 -1.20 28.36 6.14
N PHE A 96 0.10 28.05 6.15
CA PHE A 96 0.83 27.72 7.37
C PHE A 96 1.06 28.93 8.28
N PRO A 97 1.47 30.12 7.79
CA PRO A 97 1.58 31.31 8.61
C PRO A 97 0.25 31.73 9.25
N ARG A 98 -0.88 31.67 8.52
CA ARG A 98 -2.20 32.05 9.08
C ARG A 98 -2.71 31.08 10.13
N LEU A 99 -2.48 29.78 9.96
CA LEU A 99 -3.01 28.77 10.87
C LEU A 99 -2.13 28.56 12.11
N PHE A 100 -0.80 28.60 11.93
CA PHE A 100 0.16 28.23 12.97
C PHE A 100 1.04 29.40 13.44
N HIS A 101 0.83 30.62 12.93
CA HIS A 101 1.57 31.83 13.30
C HIS A 101 3.10 31.69 13.16
N VAL A 102 3.55 30.96 12.13
CA VAL A 102 4.98 30.75 11.86
C VAL A 102 5.47 31.75 10.81
N GLU A 103 6.77 32.06 10.82
CA GLU A 103 7.42 32.95 9.84
C GLU A 103 7.02 32.57 8.41
N SER A 104 6.53 33.55 7.63
CA SER A 104 6.25 33.36 6.21
C SER A 104 7.54 33.11 5.44
N LEU A 105 7.58 32.04 4.66
CA LEU A 105 8.71 31.70 3.78
C LEU A 105 8.53 32.34 2.38
N GLU A 106 7.92 33.52 2.32
CA GLU A 106 7.60 34.19 1.05
C GLU A 106 8.86 34.72 0.37
N LYS A 107 8.79 34.83 -0.96
CA LYS A 107 9.82 34.94 -2.00
C LYS A 107 10.87 36.08 -1.89
N THR A 108 10.98 36.77 -0.77
CA THR A 108 11.65 38.08 -0.71
C THR A 108 13.16 37.99 -0.48
N ALA A 109 13.69 36.89 0.08
CA ALA A 109 15.14 36.73 0.28
C ALA A 109 15.70 35.33 -0.09
N GLN A 110 16.96 35.28 -0.51
CA GLN A 110 17.70 34.04 -0.78
C GLN A 110 17.79 33.13 0.46
N ASP A 111 17.73 33.72 1.65
CA ASP A 111 17.65 33.01 2.93
C ASP A 111 16.37 32.17 3.08
N ASP A 112 15.26 32.59 2.46
CA ASP A 112 13.98 31.90 2.55
C ASP A 112 13.99 30.61 1.73
N PHE A 113 14.72 30.59 0.60
CA PHE A 113 14.95 29.38 -0.19
C PHE A 113 15.71 28.32 0.61
N GLN A 114 16.73 28.72 1.36
CA GLN A 114 17.55 27.82 2.17
C GLN A 114 16.78 27.25 3.36
N LYS A 115 15.97 28.08 4.03
CA LYS A 115 15.02 27.63 5.07
C LYS A 115 14.01 26.65 4.50
N PHE A 116 13.51 26.93 3.30
CA PHE A 116 12.53 26.08 2.63
C PHE A 116 13.10 24.71 2.24
N ALA A 117 14.35 24.64 1.80
CA ALA A 117 15.05 23.37 1.56
C ALA A 117 15.12 22.52 2.85
N SER A 118 15.36 23.13 4.01
CA SER A 118 15.29 22.44 5.31
C SER A 118 13.89 21.90 5.61
N ALA A 119 12.84 22.64 5.24
CA ALA A 119 11.44 22.23 5.41
C ALA A 119 11.14 20.96 4.61
N VAL A 120 11.45 20.99 3.32
CA VAL A 120 11.23 19.87 2.39
C VAL A 120 12.08 18.67 2.81
N TYR A 121 13.34 18.89 3.23
CA TYR A 121 14.20 17.84 3.76
C TYR A 121 13.54 17.11 4.93
N LEU A 122 13.04 17.85 5.93
CA LEU A 122 12.42 17.24 7.10
C LEU A 122 11.13 16.49 6.73
N GLN A 123 10.32 17.07 5.84
CA GLN A 123 9.09 16.45 5.34
C GLN A 123 9.38 15.13 4.62
N VAL A 124 10.31 15.17 3.66
CA VAL A 124 10.68 14.02 2.84
C VAL A 124 11.31 12.93 3.69
N SER A 125 12.26 13.29 4.55
CA SER A 125 12.92 12.36 5.48
C SER A 125 11.90 11.67 6.38
N THR A 126 11.00 12.44 7.01
CA THR A 126 10.05 11.92 8.01
C THR A 126 9.13 10.88 7.42
N VAL A 127 8.48 11.22 6.30
CA VAL A 127 7.49 10.33 5.70
C VAL A 127 8.15 9.15 5.00
N SER A 128 9.37 9.30 4.46
CA SER A 128 10.10 8.19 3.82
C SER A 128 10.42 7.08 4.83
N GLN A 129 10.89 7.41 6.04
CA GLN A 129 11.08 6.38 7.06
C GLN A 129 9.74 5.88 7.62
N ALA A 130 8.73 6.74 7.74
CA ALA A 130 7.41 6.33 8.23
C ALA A 130 6.77 5.27 7.30
N LEU A 131 7.04 5.33 6.00
CA LEU A 131 6.57 4.33 5.02
C LEU A 131 6.98 2.88 5.37
N ILE A 132 8.07 2.67 6.12
CA ILE A 132 8.47 1.35 6.61
C ILE A 132 7.33 0.73 7.45
N PHE A 133 6.63 1.53 8.25
CA PHE A 133 5.53 1.07 9.11
C PHE A 133 4.28 0.65 8.32
N VAL A 134 4.04 1.27 7.17
CA VAL A 134 2.93 0.93 6.27
C VAL A 134 3.26 -0.31 5.45
N THR A 135 4.48 -0.40 4.90
CA THR A 135 4.88 -1.49 4.00
C THR A 135 5.15 -2.79 4.74
N ARG A 136 5.61 -2.73 6.01
CA ARG A 136 5.75 -3.92 6.86
C ARG A 136 4.42 -4.57 7.23
N SER A 137 3.37 -3.76 7.38
CA SER A 137 2.13 -4.18 8.03
C SER A 137 1.15 -4.76 7.02
N ARG A 138 0.58 -5.93 7.34
CA ARG A 138 -0.48 -6.51 6.50
C ARG A 138 -1.81 -5.84 6.76
N SER A 139 -2.13 -5.60 8.03
CA SER A 139 -3.28 -4.83 8.49
C SER A 139 -2.93 -3.36 8.65
N TRP A 140 -3.70 -2.63 9.45
CA TRP A 140 -3.43 -1.24 9.81
C TRP A 140 -2.07 -1.14 10.49
N SER A 141 -1.27 -0.14 10.09
CA SER A 141 0.09 0.03 10.60
C SER A 141 0.13 0.25 12.12
N PHE A 142 -0.91 0.86 12.70
CA PHE A 142 -1.04 1.09 14.14
C PHE A 142 -1.41 -0.17 14.95
N VAL A 143 -2.05 -1.15 14.31
CA VAL A 143 -2.50 -2.38 15.01
C VAL A 143 -1.36 -3.40 15.08
N GLU A 144 -0.51 -3.45 14.05
CA GLU A 144 0.64 -4.34 14.02
C GLU A 144 1.84 -3.70 14.71
N ARG A 145 2.04 -4.05 15.99
CA ARG A 145 3.16 -3.53 16.80
C ARG A 145 4.50 -3.76 16.08
N PRO A 146 5.24 -2.69 15.71
CA PRO A 146 6.59 -2.83 15.17
C PRO A 146 7.56 -3.37 16.22
N GLY A 147 8.63 -4.03 15.77
CA GLY A 147 9.70 -4.44 16.67
C GLY A 147 10.31 -3.24 17.41
N PHE A 148 10.64 -3.41 18.69
CA PHE A 148 11.19 -2.34 19.53
C PHE A 148 12.43 -1.68 18.90
N LEU A 149 13.31 -2.48 18.29
CA LEU A 149 14.51 -2.00 17.58
C LEU A 149 14.18 -1.06 16.41
N LEU A 150 13.12 -1.35 15.66
CA LEU A 150 12.72 -0.52 14.52
C LEU A 150 12.18 0.83 14.98
N VAL A 151 11.35 0.84 16.04
CA VAL A 151 10.83 2.08 16.63
C VAL A 151 11.96 2.93 17.20
N PHE A 152 12.86 2.30 17.95
CA PHE A 152 14.01 3.00 18.52
C PHE A 152 14.89 3.61 17.43
N ALA A 153 15.22 2.83 16.38
CA ALA A 153 16.00 3.33 15.25
C ALA A 153 15.30 4.47 14.50
N PHE A 154 13.98 4.38 14.32
CA PHE A 154 13.18 5.46 13.76
C PHE A 154 13.25 6.72 14.62
N LEU A 155 13.05 6.63 15.94
CA LEU A 155 13.09 7.78 16.83
C LEU A 155 14.46 8.46 16.82
N VAL A 156 15.55 7.70 16.87
CA VAL A 156 16.92 8.24 16.82
C VAL A 156 17.19 8.92 15.48
N ALA A 157 16.89 8.26 14.35
CA ALA A 157 17.10 8.85 13.03
C ALA A 157 16.27 10.12 12.82
N LYS A 158 15.04 10.14 13.35
CA LYS A 158 14.15 11.29 13.26
C LYS A 158 14.58 12.43 14.14
N LEU A 159 15.06 12.15 15.35
CA LEU A 159 15.66 13.16 16.22
C LEU A 159 16.84 13.84 15.51
N ILE A 160 17.75 13.06 14.93
CA ILE A 160 18.88 13.60 14.16
C ILE A 160 18.39 14.43 12.98
N ALA A 161 17.42 13.93 12.20
CA ALA A 161 16.86 14.67 11.07
C ALA A 161 16.21 16.00 11.50
N THR A 162 15.50 16.03 12.61
CA THR A 162 14.90 17.27 13.16
C THR A 162 15.96 18.26 13.62
N LEU A 163 17.01 17.80 14.30
CA LEU A 163 18.09 18.68 14.74
C LEU A 163 18.82 19.30 13.56
N ILE A 164 19.07 18.51 12.50
CA ILE A 164 19.64 19.03 11.24
C ILE A 164 18.70 20.09 10.64
N ALA A 165 17.41 19.81 10.51
CA ALA A 165 16.47 20.76 9.90
C ALA A 165 16.32 22.07 10.70
N VAL A 166 16.41 22.00 12.03
CA VAL A 166 16.22 23.15 12.93
C VAL A 166 17.48 23.99 13.06
N TYR A 167 18.66 23.36 13.17
CA TYR A 167 19.90 24.05 13.54
C TYR A 167 20.97 24.12 12.45
N ALA A 168 20.87 23.36 11.36
CA ALA A 168 21.92 23.37 10.34
C ALA A 168 21.99 24.73 9.65
N ASN A 169 23.16 25.36 9.73
CA ASN A 169 23.50 26.54 8.94
C ASN A 169 24.81 26.25 8.22
N TRP A 170 24.71 25.64 7.05
CA TRP A 170 25.85 25.17 6.27
C TRP A 170 25.94 25.97 4.97
N ALA A 171 26.94 26.86 4.90
CA ALA A 171 27.18 27.68 3.72
C ALA A 171 27.45 26.85 2.45
N PHE A 172 28.11 25.68 2.60
CA PHE A 172 28.40 24.76 1.49
C PHE A 172 27.14 24.08 0.92
N THR A 173 26.09 23.88 1.72
CA THR A 173 24.90 23.11 1.29
C THR A 173 23.69 24.01 1.01
N ALA A 174 23.85 25.34 1.11
CA ALA A 174 22.79 26.34 0.95
C ALA A 174 21.55 26.05 1.81
N ILE A 175 21.76 25.73 3.09
CA ILE A 175 20.70 25.32 4.02
C ILE A 175 20.80 26.12 5.31
N LYS A 176 19.64 26.60 5.73
CA LYS A 176 19.47 27.40 6.93
C LYS A 176 18.42 26.76 7.82
N GLY A 177 18.68 26.78 9.13
CA GLY A 177 17.78 26.25 10.14
C GLY A 177 16.41 26.92 10.07
N ILE A 178 15.35 26.12 10.03
CA ILE A 178 13.96 26.60 9.89
C ILE A 178 13.29 26.91 11.25
N GLY A 179 13.92 26.50 12.35
CA GLY A 179 13.39 26.67 13.70
C GLY A 179 12.36 25.61 14.11
N TRP A 180 12.07 25.55 15.42
CA TRP A 180 11.19 24.54 16.02
C TRP A 180 9.72 24.70 15.64
N GLY A 181 9.25 25.93 15.42
CA GLY A 181 7.85 26.20 15.03
C GLY A 181 7.49 25.49 13.72
N TRP A 182 8.31 25.72 12.68
CA TRP A 182 8.16 25.02 11.40
C TRP A 182 8.37 23.51 11.51
N ALA A 183 9.34 23.06 12.31
CA ALA A 183 9.55 21.63 12.52
C ALA A 183 8.30 20.94 13.09
N GLY A 184 7.61 21.56 14.06
CA GLY A 184 6.35 21.06 14.61
C GLY A 184 5.23 20.98 13.58
N VAL A 185 5.07 22.01 12.74
CA VAL A 185 4.10 22.03 11.65
C VAL A 185 4.36 20.93 10.63
N ILE A 186 5.63 20.70 10.26
CA ILE A 186 6.03 19.64 9.34
C ILE A 186 5.72 18.26 9.93
N TRP A 187 6.00 18.05 11.23
CA TRP A 187 5.61 16.83 11.92
C TRP A 187 4.11 16.59 11.88
N LEU A 188 3.32 17.61 12.20
CA LEU A 188 1.87 17.52 12.18
C LEU A 188 1.35 17.18 10.78
N TYR A 189 1.87 17.86 9.75
CA TYR A 189 1.56 17.56 8.35
C TYR A 189 1.85 16.08 8.04
N ASN A 190 3.03 15.59 8.40
CA ASN A 190 3.43 14.21 8.13
C ASN A 190 2.55 13.20 8.86
N ILE A 191 2.14 13.47 10.10
CA ILE A 191 1.23 12.60 10.86
C ILE A 191 -0.13 12.54 10.19
N VAL A 192 -0.69 13.68 9.78
CA VAL A 192 -2.00 13.74 9.12
C VAL A 192 -1.98 12.97 7.80
N PHE A 193 -0.98 13.21 6.95
CA PHE A 193 -0.88 12.58 5.64
C PHE A 193 -0.32 11.14 5.67
N TYR A 194 0.07 10.66 6.84
CA TYR A 194 0.44 9.25 7.05
C TYR A 194 -0.79 8.34 7.10
N PHE A 195 -1.91 8.75 7.72
CA PHE A 195 -3.11 7.90 7.85
C PHE A 195 -3.68 7.41 6.51
N PRO A 196 -3.81 8.24 5.46
CA PRO A 196 -4.32 7.77 4.17
C PRO A 196 -3.44 6.73 3.47
N LEU A 197 -2.16 6.59 3.82
CA LEU A 197 -1.29 5.56 3.24
C LEU A 197 -1.81 4.15 3.49
N ASP A 198 -2.36 3.89 4.69
CA ASP A 198 -2.93 2.59 5.01
C ASP A 198 -4.20 2.32 4.18
N ILE A 199 -5.02 3.35 3.94
CA ILE A 199 -6.22 3.24 3.09
C ILE A 199 -5.82 2.91 1.66
N ILE A 200 -4.84 3.63 1.10
CA ILE A 200 -4.33 3.40 -0.26
C ILE A 200 -3.74 1.99 -0.37
N LYS A 201 -2.98 1.54 0.63
CA LYS A 201 -2.45 0.16 0.69
C LYS A 201 -3.57 -0.88 0.58
N PHE A 202 -4.67 -0.71 1.31
CA PHE A 202 -5.81 -1.63 1.25
C PHE A 202 -6.53 -1.59 -0.10
N LEU A 203 -6.71 -0.39 -0.67
CA LEU A 203 -7.31 -0.23 -1.99
C LEU A 203 -6.49 -0.92 -3.08
N ILE A 204 -5.17 -0.75 -3.07
CA ILE A 204 -4.27 -1.41 -4.03
C ILE A 204 -4.38 -2.94 -3.88
N ARG A 205 -4.30 -3.44 -2.64
CA ARG A 205 -4.39 -4.89 -2.39
C ARG A 205 -5.75 -5.45 -2.82
N TYR A 206 -6.84 -4.72 -2.60
CA TYR A 206 -8.17 -5.11 -3.04
C TYR A 206 -8.25 -5.16 -4.57
N ALA A 207 -7.77 -4.12 -5.26
CA ALA A 207 -7.72 -4.06 -6.71
C ALA A 207 -6.87 -5.19 -7.33
N LEU A 208 -5.71 -5.48 -6.75
CA LEU A 208 -4.80 -6.53 -7.21
C LEU A 208 -5.26 -7.94 -6.84
N SER A 209 -6.13 -8.09 -5.84
CA SER A 209 -6.71 -9.41 -5.47
C SER A 209 -7.66 -9.97 -6.53
N GLY A 210 -7.99 -9.21 -7.58
CA GLY A 210 -8.89 -9.63 -8.64
C GLY A 210 -10.37 -9.68 -8.23
N ARG A 211 -10.70 -9.55 -6.93
CA ARG A 211 -12.09 -9.49 -6.45
C ARG A 211 -12.89 -8.34 -7.07
N ALA A 212 -12.26 -7.18 -7.26
CA ALA A 212 -12.91 -6.05 -7.93
C ALA A 212 -13.25 -6.36 -9.40
N TRP A 213 -12.32 -6.99 -10.12
CA TRP A 213 -12.52 -7.39 -11.50
C TRP A 213 -13.54 -8.52 -11.63
N ASN A 214 -13.52 -9.49 -10.72
CA ASN A 214 -14.49 -10.58 -10.69
C ASN A 214 -15.90 -10.04 -10.43
N LEU A 215 -16.11 -9.16 -9.46
CA LEU A 215 -17.44 -8.58 -9.22
C LEU A 215 -17.97 -7.80 -10.43
N VAL A 216 -17.13 -7.02 -11.10
CA VAL A 216 -17.53 -6.23 -12.29
C VAL A 216 -17.76 -7.12 -13.52
N LEU A 217 -16.93 -8.15 -13.71
CA LEU A 217 -17.07 -9.11 -14.82
C LEU A 217 -18.24 -10.07 -14.60
N GLU A 218 -18.48 -10.52 -13.37
CA GLU A 218 -19.57 -11.43 -12.98
C GLU A 218 -20.93 -10.71 -13.03
N GLN A 219 -20.98 -9.40 -12.76
CA GLN A 219 -22.17 -8.58 -13.02
C GLN A 219 -22.50 -8.41 -14.51
N ARG A 220 -21.49 -8.43 -15.38
CA ARG A 220 -21.67 -8.25 -16.84
C ARG A 220 -21.77 -9.56 -17.61
N ILE A 221 -21.24 -10.66 -17.08
CA ILE A 221 -21.12 -11.94 -17.76
C ILE A 221 -21.44 -13.04 -16.74
N ALA A 222 -22.62 -13.65 -16.86
CA ALA A 222 -23.04 -14.82 -16.06
C ALA A 222 -22.28 -16.11 -16.44
N PHE A 223 -21.03 -16.01 -16.89
CA PHE A 223 -20.14 -17.13 -17.12
C PHE A 223 -19.06 -17.11 -16.04
N THR A 224 -19.11 -18.12 -15.16
CA THR A 224 -18.12 -18.32 -14.12
C THR A 224 -16.74 -18.49 -14.75
N SER A 225 -15.86 -17.49 -14.62
CA SER A 225 -14.45 -17.56 -15.04
C SER A 225 -13.58 -18.40 -14.08
N LYS A 226 -14.15 -19.46 -13.48
CA LYS A 226 -13.39 -20.42 -12.67
C LYS A 226 -12.82 -21.49 -13.60
N LYS A 227 -11.64 -21.22 -14.17
CA LYS A 227 -10.94 -22.14 -15.08
C LYS A 227 -10.58 -23.48 -14.42
N ASN A 228 -10.41 -23.51 -13.09
CA ASN A 228 -10.04 -24.69 -12.32
C ASN A 228 -10.90 -24.81 -11.04
N PHE A 229 -12.00 -25.56 -11.09
CA PHE A 229 -12.77 -25.87 -9.88
C PHE A 229 -11.96 -26.82 -8.96
N GLY A 230 -11.80 -26.45 -7.69
CA GLY A 230 -11.25 -27.32 -6.65
C GLY A 230 -9.72 -27.43 -6.56
N THR A 231 -8.95 -26.90 -7.51
CA THR A 231 -7.47 -26.92 -7.42
C THR A 231 -6.96 -25.94 -6.37
N GLU A 232 -7.44 -24.69 -6.39
CA GLU A 232 -7.06 -23.70 -5.36
C GLU A 232 -7.52 -24.10 -3.96
N GLU A 233 -8.68 -24.75 -3.82
CA GLU A 233 -9.17 -25.25 -2.53
C GLU A 233 -8.31 -26.40 -2.00
N ARG A 234 -7.84 -27.29 -2.89
CA ARG A 234 -6.89 -28.36 -2.53
C ARG A 234 -5.54 -27.78 -2.14
N GLU A 235 -5.05 -26.77 -2.84
CA GLU A 235 -3.82 -26.06 -2.48
C GLU A 235 -3.95 -25.35 -1.12
N ARG A 236 -5.09 -24.72 -0.84
CA ARG A 236 -5.38 -24.11 0.47
C ARG A 236 -5.39 -25.16 1.59
N LYS A 237 -6.08 -26.29 1.38
CA LYS A 237 -6.12 -27.39 2.36
C LYS A 237 -4.75 -28.02 2.59
N TRP A 238 -3.97 -28.21 1.52
CA TRP A 238 -2.59 -28.70 1.59
C TRP A 238 -1.69 -27.74 2.35
N ALA A 239 -1.77 -26.43 2.07
CA ALA A 239 -1.02 -25.40 2.80
C ALA A 239 -1.39 -25.34 4.30
N HIS A 240 -2.68 -25.51 4.63
CA HIS A 240 -3.13 -25.62 6.02
C HIS A 240 -2.55 -26.84 6.74
N ALA A 241 -2.55 -28.01 6.07
CA ALA A 241 -1.97 -29.24 6.62
C ALA A 241 -0.45 -29.15 6.80
N GLN A 242 0.26 -28.56 5.83
CA GLN A 242 1.70 -28.29 5.93
C GLN A 242 2.04 -27.40 7.14
N ARG A 243 1.17 -26.44 7.44
CA ARG A 243 1.36 -25.49 8.54
C ARG A 243 1.19 -26.13 9.92
N THR A 244 0.21 -27.02 10.08
CA THR A 244 0.03 -27.80 11.31
C THR A 244 1.23 -28.73 11.57
N LEU A 245 1.86 -29.26 10.52
CA LEU A 245 3.08 -30.07 10.62
C LEU A 245 4.29 -29.27 11.14
N HIS A 246 4.37 -27.97 10.82
CA HIS A 246 5.45 -27.09 11.27
C HIS A 246 5.17 -26.36 12.61
N GLY A 247 4.13 -26.74 13.35
CA GLY A 247 3.82 -26.19 14.68
C GLY A 247 3.33 -24.72 14.68
N LEU A 248 2.98 -24.18 13.51
CA LEU A 248 2.41 -22.84 13.39
C LEU A 248 0.90 -22.90 13.60
N GLN A 249 0.39 -22.27 14.66
CA GLN A 249 -1.05 -22.22 14.91
C GLN A 249 -1.81 -21.65 13.68
N PRO A 250 -2.90 -22.28 13.24
CA PRO A 250 -3.80 -21.67 12.28
C PRO A 250 -4.43 -20.41 12.91
N PRO A 251 -4.76 -19.37 12.11
CA PRO A 251 -5.58 -18.28 12.62
C PRO A 251 -6.86 -18.87 13.20
N GLU A 252 -7.24 -18.48 14.42
CA GLU A 252 -8.53 -18.87 15.00
C GLU A 252 -9.63 -18.48 14.01
N ALA A 253 -10.37 -19.47 13.52
CA ALA A 253 -11.50 -19.24 12.64
C ALA A 253 -12.52 -18.42 13.42
N SER A 254 -12.55 -17.11 13.18
CA SER A 254 -13.55 -16.24 13.77
C SER A 254 -14.92 -16.75 13.37
N ILE A 255 -15.89 -16.73 14.29
CA ILE A 255 -17.27 -17.21 14.09
C ILE A 255 -17.92 -16.61 12.81
N PHE A 256 -17.41 -15.46 12.34
CA PHE A 256 -17.82 -14.80 11.11
C PHE A 256 -17.46 -15.59 9.83
N GLU A 257 -16.34 -16.31 9.81
CA GLU A 257 -15.83 -17.05 8.65
C GLU A 257 -16.64 -18.33 8.37
N ASN A 258 -17.18 -18.95 9.43
CA ASN A 258 -18.12 -20.07 9.31
C ASN A 258 -19.48 -19.63 8.72
N LYS A 259 -19.94 -18.42 9.05
CA LYS A 259 -21.18 -17.86 8.47
C LYS A 259 -21.04 -17.53 6.98
N THR A 260 -19.89 -16.99 6.55
CA THR A 260 -19.63 -16.73 5.13
C THR A 260 -19.51 -18.03 4.33
N THR A 261 -18.86 -19.06 4.87
CA THR A 261 -18.74 -20.37 4.21
C THR A 261 -20.12 -21.02 4.01
N PHE A 262 -21.01 -20.92 5.01
CA PHE A 262 -22.38 -21.45 4.89
C PHE A 262 -23.19 -20.69 3.82
N ASN A 263 -23.10 -19.36 3.79
CA ASN A 263 -23.78 -18.56 2.78
C ASN A 263 -23.25 -18.82 1.36
N GLU A 264 -21.93 -18.99 1.18
CA GLU A 264 -21.34 -19.34 -0.11
C GLU A 264 -21.77 -20.74 -0.58
N LEU A 265 -21.82 -21.73 0.32
CA LEU A 265 -22.33 -23.07 0.00
C LEU A 265 -23.81 -23.04 -0.38
N ASN A 266 -24.62 -22.23 0.30
CA ASN A 266 -26.04 -22.07 -0.02
C ASN A 266 -26.23 -21.40 -1.39
N GLN A 267 -25.46 -20.35 -1.69
CA GLN A 267 -25.47 -19.69 -3.00
C GLN A 267 -25.06 -20.66 -4.12
N LEU A 268 -24.04 -21.49 -3.86
CA LEU A 268 -23.56 -22.47 -4.84
C LEU A 268 -24.58 -23.60 -5.09
N ALA A 269 -25.29 -24.04 -4.04
CA ALA A 269 -26.40 -24.98 -4.18
C ALA A 269 -27.58 -24.37 -4.96
N GLU A 270 -27.89 -23.10 -4.72
CA GLU A 270 -28.97 -22.39 -5.38
C GLU A 270 -28.67 -22.12 -6.87
N GLU A 271 -27.42 -21.80 -7.20
CA GLU A 271 -26.94 -21.74 -8.57
C GLU A 271 -27.00 -23.09 -9.28
N ALA A 272 -26.60 -24.18 -8.60
CA ALA A 272 -26.70 -25.53 -9.15
C ALA A 272 -28.16 -25.92 -9.46
N ARG A 273 -29.09 -25.55 -8.57
CA ARG A 273 -30.52 -25.78 -8.75
C ARG A 273 -31.08 -25.02 -9.95
N ARG A 274 -30.74 -23.72 -10.11
CA ARG A 274 -31.16 -22.93 -11.28
C ARG A 274 -30.60 -23.48 -12.59
N ARG A 275 -29.38 -24.02 -12.58
CA ARG A 275 -28.79 -24.68 -13.77
C ARG A 275 -29.53 -25.96 -14.13
N ALA A 276 -29.90 -26.77 -13.15
CA ALA A 276 -30.71 -27.97 -13.37
C ALA A 276 -32.09 -27.64 -13.94
N GLU A 277 -32.73 -26.57 -13.44
CA GLU A 277 -34.02 -26.09 -13.96
C GLU A 277 -33.91 -25.56 -15.39
N MET A 278 -32.86 -24.78 -15.72
CA MET A 278 -32.63 -24.33 -17.10
C MET A 278 -32.33 -25.48 -18.07
N ALA A 279 -31.58 -26.49 -17.63
CA ALA A 279 -31.34 -27.70 -18.43
C ALA A 279 -32.64 -28.45 -18.71
N ARG A 280 -33.49 -28.63 -17.67
CA ARG A 280 -34.81 -29.25 -17.80
C ARG A 280 -35.73 -28.46 -18.74
N LEU A 281 -35.72 -27.13 -18.66
CA LEU A 281 -36.50 -26.28 -19.56
C LEU A 281 -36.01 -26.36 -21.01
N ARG A 282 -34.70 -26.51 -21.25
CA ARG A 282 -34.14 -26.74 -22.58
C ARG A 282 -34.54 -28.12 -23.15
N GLU A 283 -34.57 -29.16 -22.33
CA GLU A 283 -35.10 -30.48 -22.73
C GLU A 283 -36.56 -30.41 -23.18
N VAL A 284 -37.39 -29.62 -22.50
CA VAL A 284 -38.84 -29.53 -22.79
C VAL A 284 -39.15 -28.60 -23.98
N SER A 285 -38.41 -27.49 -24.12
CA SER A 285 -38.71 -26.42 -25.09
C SER A 285 -38.04 -26.58 -26.45
N THR A 286 -36.94 -27.32 -26.55
CA THR A 286 -36.21 -27.48 -27.82
C THR A 286 -36.49 -28.85 -28.45
N LEU A 287 -36.71 -28.88 -29.78
CA LEU A 287 -36.90 -30.12 -30.55
C LEU A 287 -35.75 -31.10 -30.36
N LYS A 288 -34.50 -30.57 -30.31
CA LYS A 288 -33.29 -31.36 -30.03
C LYS A 288 -33.32 -31.96 -28.62
N GLY A 289 -33.70 -31.19 -27.61
CA GLY A 289 -33.83 -31.67 -26.23
C GLY A 289 -34.91 -32.73 -26.05
N ARG A 290 -36.06 -32.59 -26.75
CA ARG A 290 -37.09 -33.63 -26.79
C ARG A 290 -36.62 -34.90 -27.49
N MET A 291 -35.88 -34.78 -28.59
CA MET A 291 -35.31 -35.95 -29.29
C MET A 291 -34.31 -36.68 -28.41
N GLU A 292 -33.36 -35.98 -27.79
CA GLU A 292 -32.36 -36.58 -26.88
C GLU A 292 -33.01 -37.23 -25.65
N SER A 293 -34.04 -36.60 -25.08
CA SER A 293 -34.85 -37.16 -23.98
C SER A 293 -35.56 -38.45 -24.38
N VAL A 294 -36.22 -38.48 -25.54
CA VAL A 294 -36.95 -39.66 -26.04
C VAL A 294 -35.99 -40.80 -26.41
N VAL A 295 -34.84 -40.48 -26.99
CA VAL A 295 -33.77 -41.44 -27.32
C VAL A 295 -33.22 -42.08 -26.04
N LYS A 296 -32.94 -41.27 -25.02
CA LYS A 296 -32.49 -41.75 -23.71
C LYS A 296 -33.54 -42.59 -22.99
N GLN A 297 -34.82 -42.24 -23.11
CA GLN A 297 -35.93 -43.01 -22.53
C GLN A 297 -36.19 -44.33 -23.25
N LYS A 298 -35.84 -44.43 -24.55
CA LYS A 298 -35.92 -45.67 -25.34
C LYS A 298 -34.65 -46.53 -25.26
N GLY A 299 -33.63 -46.12 -24.51
CA GLY A 299 -32.40 -46.89 -24.33
C GLY A 299 -31.60 -47.09 -25.62
N LEU A 300 -31.73 -46.17 -26.59
CA LEU A 300 -30.94 -46.20 -27.81
C LEU A 300 -29.72 -45.30 -27.61
N ASP A 301 -28.53 -45.88 -27.64
CA ASP A 301 -27.29 -45.12 -27.68
C ASP A 301 -27.13 -44.51 -29.09
N ILE A 302 -26.83 -43.21 -29.15
CA ILE A 302 -26.29 -42.53 -30.35
C ILE A 302 -24.78 -42.43 -30.18
#